data_AF-A0A7W6FZS3-F1
#
_entry.id   AF-A0A7W6FZS3-F1
#
_cell.length_a   1.000
_cell.length_b   1.000
_cell.length_c   1.000
_cell.angle_alpha   90.00
_cell.angle_beta   90.00
_cell.angle_gamma   90.00
#
_symmetry.space_group_name_H-M   'P 1'
#
loop_
_entity.id
_entity.type
_entity.pdbx_description
1 polymer ?
#
loop_
_entity_poly.entity_id
_entity_poly.type
_entity_poly.pdbx_seq_one_letter_code
_entity_poly.pdbx_strand_id
1 'polypeptide(L)'
;MAGTALEAAYAIYQSLLRRDPDPNGVNGVVHTLTVNGLGPGLETAITSMVASEEYKSIIHSEFDYALALREKPGRVIDGKEVSHIISLGTHCQTSSILKKYGLKIESYPFDWLFNSPSAILHSVNDDFATFLDQSQYKSLPPYEGEPRAQHNYYLKNHGVEVFFPHRDPTTNTDYAFFQRCVHRFRAAIGSDTAKLFVIISREEHDLVNRFDELHDWVRKIGHANILAIQLREPNGNRAIRKLKVSDCGDLYEFTPISTEAGVGFPDLLDDLSVVQLVMQYKIASSARSV
;
A
#
# COMPACT_ATOMS: atom_id res chain seq x y z
N MET A 1 -37.72 23.95 16.05
CA MET A 1 -37.04 22.70 15.67
C MET A 1 -36.50 22.76 14.24
N ALA A 2 -37.30 23.14 13.22
CA ALA A 2 -36.83 23.20 11.83
C ALA A 2 -35.62 24.15 11.60
N GLY A 3 -35.63 25.35 12.22
CA GLY A 3 -34.49 26.27 12.13
C GLY A 3 -33.19 25.72 12.74
N THR A 4 -33.30 25.04 13.88
CA THR A 4 -32.16 24.44 14.60
C THR A 4 -31.57 23.25 13.84
N ALA A 5 -32.40 22.44 13.17
CA ALA A 5 -31.94 21.35 12.31
C ALA A 5 -31.27 21.85 11.03
N LEU A 6 -31.77 22.96 10.47
CA LEU A 6 -31.18 23.60 9.29
C LEU A 6 -29.80 24.18 9.63
N GLU A 7 -29.69 24.92 10.74
CA GLU A 7 -28.40 25.46 11.21
C GLU A 7 -27.39 24.35 11.48
N ALA A 8 -27.82 23.26 12.13
CA ALA A 8 -26.97 22.10 12.36
C ALA A 8 -26.51 21.45 11.05
N ALA A 9 -27.39 21.32 10.05
CA ALA A 9 -27.01 20.77 8.75
C ALA A 9 -25.92 21.60 8.05
N TYR A 10 -26.07 22.93 8.02
CA TYR A 10 -25.04 23.83 7.48
C TYR A 10 -23.73 23.73 8.27
N ALA A 11 -23.79 23.70 9.60
CA ALA A 11 -22.61 23.59 10.45
C ALA A 11 -21.84 22.27 10.20
N ILE A 12 -22.52 21.14 10.01
CA ILE A 12 -21.88 19.85 9.72
C ILE A 12 -21.17 19.92 8.36
N TYR A 13 -21.83 20.47 7.33
CA TYR A 13 -21.26 20.61 5.98
C TYR A 13 -20.03 21.53 5.95
N GLN A 14 -20.11 22.69 6.58
CA GLN A 14 -18.98 23.62 6.65
C GLN A 14 -17.83 23.05 7.49
N SER A 15 -18.13 22.32 8.57
CA SER A 15 -17.11 21.78 9.47
C SER A 15 -16.40 20.55 8.92
N LEU A 16 -17.14 19.64 8.28
CA LEU A 16 -16.61 18.36 7.79
C LEU A 16 -16.22 18.42 6.30
N LEU A 17 -17.02 19.08 5.47
CA LEU A 17 -16.84 19.09 4.01
C LEU A 17 -16.36 20.44 3.46
N ARG A 18 -16.12 21.46 4.32
CA ARG A 18 -15.56 22.77 3.94
C ARG A 18 -16.34 23.53 2.86
N ARG A 19 -17.63 23.24 2.73
CA ARG A 19 -18.52 23.92 1.79
C ARG A 19 -19.94 23.99 2.34
N ASP A 20 -20.76 24.79 1.69
CA ASP A 20 -22.19 24.77 1.92
C ASP A 20 -22.85 23.52 1.30
N PRO A 21 -23.91 22.98 1.93
CA PRO A 21 -24.69 21.90 1.35
C PRO A 21 -25.41 22.37 0.09
N ASP A 22 -25.56 21.47 -0.88
CA ASP A 22 -26.53 21.65 -1.96
C ASP A 22 -27.96 21.39 -1.44
N PRO A 23 -29.02 21.75 -2.21
CA PRO A 23 -30.40 21.60 -1.76
C PRO A 23 -30.79 20.17 -1.37
N ASN A 24 -30.22 19.14 -2.00
CA ASN A 24 -30.53 17.77 -1.67
C ASN A 24 -29.77 17.32 -0.41
N GLY A 25 -28.50 17.71 -0.28
CA GLY A 25 -27.68 17.44 0.89
C GLY A 25 -28.26 18.03 2.18
N VAL A 26 -28.68 19.30 2.14
CA VAL A 26 -29.30 19.93 3.32
C VAL A 26 -30.62 19.27 3.70
N ASN A 27 -31.45 18.93 2.71
CA ASN A 27 -32.73 18.27 2.94
C ASN A 27 -32.54 16.87 3.56
N GLY A 28 -31.54 16.13 3.10
CA GLY A 28 -31.20 14.81 3.65
C GLY A 28 -30.79 14.88 5.12
N VAL A 29 -29.90 15.81 5.48
CA VAL A 29 -29.44 15.95 6.88
C VAL A 29 -30.56 16.48 7.78
N VAL A 30 -31.33 17.48 7.31
CA VAL A 30 -32.49 18.00 8.06
C VAL A 30 -33.53 16.91 8.30
N HIS A 31 -33.78 16.06 7.30
CA HIS A 31 -34.68 14.91 7.45
C HIS A 31 -34.17 13.95 8.54
N THR A 32 -32.90 13.55 8.48
CA THR A 32 -32.27 12.68 9.49
C THR A 32 -32.37 13.24 10.89
N LEU A 33 -32.09 14.54 11.07
CA LEU A 33 -32.18 15.23 12.37
C LEU A 33 -33.62 15.33 12.90
N THR A 34 -34.60 15.46 12.00
CA THR A 34 -36.01 15.58 12.37
C THR A 34 -36.61 14.22 12.73
N VAL A 35 -36.27 13.17 11.98
CA VAL A 35 -36.81 11.82 12.18
C VAL A 35 -36.21 11.14 13.42
N ASN A 36 -34.90 11.27 13.61
CA ASN A 36 -34.19 10.58 14.70
C ASN A 36 -34.08 11.42 15.98
N GLY A 37 -34.56 12.67 15.96
CA GLY A 37 -34.27 13.66 16.98
C GLY A 37 -32.84 14.20 16.89
N LEU A 38 -32.61 15.38 17.47
CA LEU A 38 -31.39 16.15 17.23
C LEU A 38 -30.09 15.41 17.61
N GLY A 39 -30.04 14.75 18.78
CA GLY A 39 -28.84 14.06 19.25
C GLY A 39 -28.47 12.82 18.41
N PRO A 40 -29.34 11.78 18.37
CA PRO A 40 -29.08 10.58 17.56
C PRO A 40 -28.99 10.87 16.05
N GLY A 41 -29.77 11.84 15.57
CA GLY A 41 -29.70 12.30 14.18
C GLY A 41 -28.38 12.97 13.83
N LEU A 42 -27.79 13.72 14.76
CA LEU A 42 -26.48 14.36 14.58
C LEU A 42 -25.38 13.31 14.48
N GLU A 43 -25.38 12.32 15.38
CA GLU A 43 -24.44 11.20 15.35
C GLU A 43 -24.53 10.42 14.02
N THR A 44 -25.75 10.14 13.58
CA THR A 44 -26.01 9.47 12.30
C THR A 44 -25.52 10.30 11.11
N ALA A 45 -25.82 11.60 11.08
CA ALA A 45 -25.42 12.50 10.01
C ALA A 45 -23.89 12.64 9.94
N ILE A 46 -23.22 12.85 11.08
CA ILE A 46 -21.76 12.95 11.14
C ILE A 46 -21.12 11.64 10.68
N THR A 47 -21.61 10.49 11.18
CA THR A 47 -21.08 9.16 10.80
C THR A 47 -21.20 8.93 9.29
N SER A 48 -22.37 9.25 8.72
CA SER A 48 -22.60 9.16 7.27
C SER A 48 -21.67 10.09 6.47
N MET A 49 -21.41 11.29 6.97
CA MET A 49 -20.57 12.26 6.26
C MET A 49 -19.10 11.89 6.32
N VAL A 50 -18.62 11.43 7.48
CA VAL A 50 -17.26 10.92 7.65
C VAL A 50 -17.02 9.69 6.78
N ALA A 51 -18.04 8.85 6.58
CA ALA A 51 -17.96 7.69 5.69
C ALA A 51 -18.02 8.06 4.19
N SER A 52 -18.36 9.30 3.83
CA SER A 52 -18.53 9.71 2.43
C SER A 52 -17.20 9.83 1.67
N GLU A 53 -17.23 9.55 0.37
CA GLU A 53 -16.05 9.71 -0.50
C GLU A 53 -15.57 11.17 -0.57
N GLU A 54 -16.48 12.12 -0.42
CA GLU A 54 -16.14 13.54 -0.38
C GLU A 54 -15.29 13.89 0.85
N TYR A 55 -15.71 13.47 2.05
CA TYR A 55 -14.93 13.67 3.26
C TYR A 55 -13.57 12.96 3.18
N LYS A 56 -13.56 11.71 2.69
CA LYS A 56 -12.31 10.96 2.48
C LYS A 56 -11.37 11.69 1.53
N SER A 57 -11.88 12.29 0.46
CA SER A 57 -11.11 13.09 -0.50
C SER A 57 -10.53 14.37 0.11
N ILE A 58 -11.30 15.06 0.94
CA ILE A 58 -10.85 16.26 1.67
C ILE A 58 -9.74 15.88 2.66
N ILE A 59 -9.92 14.85 3.49
CA ILE A 59 -8.87 14.39 4.40
C ILE A 59 -7.66 13.86 3.62
N HIS A 60 -7.86 13.22 2.47
CA HIS A 60 -6.76 12.81 1.59
C HIS A 60 -5.94 13.98 1.06
N SER A 61 -6.57 15.14 0.82
CA SER A 61 -5.90 16.32 0.26
C SER A 61 -5.35 17.28 1.32
N GLU A 62 -5.98 17.38 2.50
CA GLU A 62 -5.57 18.27 3.59
C GLU A 62 -4.60 17.65 4.59
N PHE A 63 -4.63 16.32 4.77
CA PHE A 63 -3.66 15.67 5.64
C PHE A 63 -2.33 15.62 4.90
N ASP A 64 -1.53 16.68 5.06
CA ASP A 64 -0.11 16.66 4.73
C ASP A 64 0.56 15.64 5.66
N TYR A 65 0.46 14.37 5.28
CA TYR A 65 1.08 13.25 5.97
C TYR A 65 2.57 13.56 6.14
N ALA A 66 3.21 14.23 5.18
CA ALA A 66 4.60 14.65 5.29
C ALA A 66 4.85 15.60 6.49
N LEU A 67 3.89 16.43 6.89
CA LEU A 67 3.96 17.32 8.05
C LEU A 67 3.72 16.58 9.38
N ALA A 68 2.64 15.77 9.48
CA ALA A 68 2.36 14.98 10.69
C ALA A 68 3.46 13.94 11.01
N LEU A 69 4.29 13.61 10.01
CA LEU A 69 5.35 12.61 10.07
C LEU A 69 6.77 13.20 10.16
N ARG A 70 6.92 14.52 10.36
CA ARG A 70 8.24 15.19 10.43
C ARG A 70 8.93 15.13 11.79
N GLU A 71 8.25 14.76 12.88
CA GLU A 71 8.77 14.98 14.24
C GLU A 71 8.89 13.74 15.16
N LYS A 72 8.72 12.51 14.67
CA LYS A 72 8.95 11.33 15.52
C LYS A 72 10.43 10.89 15.49
N PRO A 73 11.03 10.53 16.65
CA PRO A 73 12.28 9.78 16.66
C PRO A 73 12.01 8.38 16.09
N GLY A 74 12.19 8.23 14.77
CA GLY A 74 12.06 6.94 14.09
C GLY A 74 13.30 6.05 14.32
N ARG A 75 13.10 4.73 14.26
CA ARG A 75 14.16 3.72 14.23
C ARG A 75 15.09 3.96 13.03
N VAL A 76 16.38 3.98 13.28
CA VAL A 76 17.42 3.91 12.24
C VAL A 76 17.80 2.45 11.97
N ILE A 77 18.27 2.16 10.76
CA ILE A 77 18.83 0.84 10.39
C ILE A 77 20.34 0.97 10.42
N ASP A 78 21.01 0.23 11.32
CA ASP A 78 22.46 0.32 11.55
C ASP A 78 22.98 1.76 11.73
N GLY A 79 22.22 2.59 12.44
CA GLY A 79 22.58 4.00 12.66
C GLY A 79 22.29 4.94 11.48
N LYS A 80 21.74 4.44 10.37
CA LYS A 80 21.44 5.22 9.15
C LYS A 80 19.95 5.44 8.95
N GLU A 81 19.61 6.59 8.37
CA GLU A 81 18.25 6.90 7.91
C GLU A 81 17.91 6.11 6.65
N VAL A 82 16.67 5.63 6.57
CA VAL A 82 16.18 4.85 5.43
C VAL A 82 16.18 5.72 4.18
N SER A 83 17.00 5.33 3.21
CA SER A 83 17.17 6.03 1.93
C SER A 83 16.41 5.36 0.79
N HIS A 84 16.09 4.06 0.93
CA HIS A 84 15.32 3.30 -0.04
C HIS A 84 14.18 2.57 0.67
N ILE A 85 12.96 2.73 0.18
CA ILE A 85 11.80 1.93 0.57
C ILE A 85 11.40 1.10 -0.64
N ILE A 86 11.55 -0.22 -0.54
CA ILE A 86 11.47 -1.14 -1.67
C ILE A 86 10.31 -2.11 -1.45
N SER A 87 9.34 -2.10 -2.37
CA SER A 87 8.26 -3.07 -2.38
C SER A 87 8.76 -4.46 -2.79
N LEU A 88 8.41 -5.47 -2.01
CA LEU A 88 8.46 -6.89 -2.37
C LEU A 88 7.04 -7.46 -2.42
N GLY A 89 6.02 -6.64 -2.75
CA GLY A 89 4.62 -7.05 -2.67
C GLY A 89 4.26 -8.24 -3.57
N THR A 90 3.27 -9.03 -3.14
CA THR A 90 2.67 -10.09 -3.97
C THR A 90 1.71 -9.53 -5.02
N HIS A 91 1.36 -8.26 -4.89
CA HIS A 91 0.45 -7.56 -5.78
C HIS A 91 0.72 -6.05 -5.72
N CYS A 92 0.08 -5.29 -6.61
CA CYS A 92 0.37 -3.86 -6.83
C CYS A 92 0.12 -2.95 -5.61
N GLN A 93 -0.70 -3.36 -4.64
CA GLN A 93 -1.12 -2.52 -3.52
C GLN A 93 0.02 -1.99 -2.68
N THR A 94 1.06 -2.79 -2.40
CA THR A 94 2.21 -2.31 -1.61
C THR A 94 2.83 -1.08 -2.27
N SER A 95 3.08 -1.18 -3.57
CA SER A 95 3.66 -0.11 -4.37
C SER A 95 2.72 1.08 -4.53
N SER A 96 1.40 0.83 -4.67
CA SER A 96 0.37 1.86 -4.72
C SER A 96 0.32 2.67 -3.43
N ILE A 97 0.28 2.03 -2.26
CA ILE A 97 0.29 2.69 -0.94
C ILE A 97 1.56 3.52 -0.78
N LEU A 98 2.74 2.93 -1.02
CA LEU A 98 4.00 3.67 -0.89
C LEU A 98 4.04 4.90 -1.81
N LYS A 99 3.54 4.79 -3.04
CA LYS A 99 3.43 5.93 -3.97
C LYS A 99 2.44 6.99 -3.46
N LYS A 100 1.25 6.55 -3.02
CA LYS A 100 0.17 7.41 -2.53
C LYS A 100 0.60 8.31 -1.38
N TYR A 101 1.48 7.81 -0.51
CA TYR A 101 1.98 8.56 0.66
C TYR A 101 3.39 9.15 0.47
N GLY A 102 3.88 9.24 -0.76
CA GLY A 102 5.16 9.89 -1.08
C GLY A 102 6.40 9.13 -0.59
N LEU A 103 6.27 7.83 -0.31
CA LEU A 103 7.32 6.94 0.21
C LEU A 103 8.01 6.13 -0.91
N LYS A 104 7.77 6.48 -2.18
CA LYS A 104 8.26 5.75 -3.34
C LYS A 104 8.86 6.69 -4.37
N ILE A 105 10.18 6.74 -4.43
CA ILE A 105 10.92 7.65 -5.33
C ILE A 105 11.16 7.07 -6.73
N GLU A 106 11.20 5.75 -6.86
CA GLU A 106 11.45 5.06 -8.13
C GLU A 106 10.79 3.68 -8.15
N SER A 107 10.73 3.04 -9.32
CA SER A 107 10.20 1.69 -9.47
C SER A 107 11.27 0.60 -9.49
N TYR A 108 10.94 -0.49 -8.79
CA TYR A 108 11.69 -1.72 -8.57
C TYR A 108 10.94 -2.92 -9.17
N PRO A 109 11.57 -4.10 -9.29
CA PRO A 109 11.08 -5.21 -10.13
C PRO A 109 9.71 -5.74 -9.75
N PHE A 110 9.36 -5.72 -8.47
CA PHE A 110 8.10 -6.27 -7.96
C PHE A 110 6.98 -5.22 -7.88
N ASP A 111 7.25 -3.99 -8.30
CA ASP A 111 6.19 -3.00 -8.43
C ASP A 111 5.28 -3.36 -9.60
N TRP A 112 3.97 -3.27 -9.37
CA TRP A 112 2.94 -3.48 -10.41
C TRP A 112 2.89 -4.92 -10.96
N LEU A 113 3.37 -5.90 -10.20
CA LEU A 113 3.30 -7.32 -10.55
C LEU A 113 2.32 -8.08 -9.66
N PHE A 114 1.82 -9.21 -10.16
CA PHE A 114 1.37 -10.29 -9.29
C PHE A 114 2.53 -11.26 -9.06
N ASN A 115 2.69 -11.69 -7.81
CA ASN A 115 3.83 -12.48 -7.37
C ASN A 115 3.46 -13.31 -6.13
N SER A 116 4.39 -14.12 -5.64
CA SER A 116 4.28 -14.80 -4.34
C SER A 116 5.61 -14.71 -3.59
N PRO A 117 5.63 -14.89 -2.25
CA PRO A 117 6.88 -14.91 -1.49
C PRO A 117 7.90 -15.91 -2.07
N SER A 118 7.44 -17.07 -2.52
CA SER A 118 8.30 -18.09 -3.13
C SER A 118 8.91 -17.65 -4.47
N ALA A 119 8.14 -16.96 -5.31
CA ALA A 119 8.63 -16.45 -6.60
C ALA A 119 9.54 -15.22 -6.44
N ILE A 120 9.32 -14.40 -5.40
CA ILE A 120 10.24 -13.33 -4.98
C ILE A 120 11.58 -13.93 -4.57
N LEU A 121 11.57 -14.90 -3.66
CA LEU A 121 12.77 -15.61 -3.21
C LEU A 121 13.54 -16.22 -4.38
N HIS A 122 12.84 -16.87 -5.31
CA HIS A 122 13.46 -17.37 -6.54
C HIS A 122 14.13 -16.25 -7.33
N SER A 123 13.39 -15.17 -7.63
CA SER A 123 13.88 -14.04 -8.44
C SER A 123 15.11 -13.35 -7.84
N VAL A 124 15.21 -13.29 -6.51
CA VAL A 124 16.38 -12.66 -5.88
C VAL A 124 17.56 -13.63 -5.73
N ASN A 125 17.30 -14.93 -5.59
CA ASN A 125 18.34 -15.96 -5.48
C ASN A 125 18.98 -16.31 -6.83
N ASP A 126 18.24 -16.18 -7.93
CA ASP A 126 18.77 -16.37 -9.29
C ASP A 126 19.26 -15.06 -9.94
N ASP A 127 19.40 -14.00 -9.14
CA ASP A 127 19.73 -12.64 -9.58
C ASP A 127 18.91 -12.20 -10.81
N PHE A 128 17.59 -12.41 -10.76
CA PHE A 128 16.62 -12.04 -11.79
C PHE A 128 16.88 -12.66 -13.17
N ALA A 129 17.73 -13.68 -13.28
CA ALA A 129 18.07 -14.29 -14.55
C ALA A 129 16.83 -14.88 -15.24
N THR A 130 16.03 -15.65 -14.51
CA THR A 130 14.78 -16.23 -15.02
C THR A 130 13.72 -15.16 -15.20
N PHE A 131 13.66 -14.19 -14.28
CA PHE A 131 12.72 -13.08 -14.36
C PHE A 131 12.87 -12.25 -15.64
N LEU A 132 14.11 -12.07 -16.13
CA LEU A 132 14.43 -11.33 -17.35
C LEU A 132 14.53 -12.23 -18.60
N ASP A 133 14.26 -13.53 -18.50
CA ASP A 133 14.29 -14.43 -19.65
C ASP A 133 13.05 -14.23 -20.54
N GLN A 134 13.27 -13.56 -21.67
CA GLN A 134 12.21 -13.28 -22.65
C GLN A 134 11.52 -14.54 -23.19
N SER A 135 12.19 -15.70 -23.18
CA SER A 135 11.59 -16.96 -23.62
C SER A 135 10.46 -17.43 -22.70
N GLN A 136 10.40 -16.90 -21.47
CA GLN A 136 9.36 -17.22 -20.50
C GLN A 136 8.11 -16.34 -20.65
N TYR A 137 8.15 -15.28 -21.46
CA TYR A 137 7.03 -14.35 -21.57
C TYR A 137 5.98 -14.82 -22.58
N LYS A 138 4.72 -14.57 -22.24
CA LYS A 138 3.59 -14.83 -23.12
C LYS A 138 2.57 -13.70 -22.99
N SER A 139 2.35 -12.95 -24.06
CA SER A 139 1.28 -11.94 -24.11
C SER A 139 -0.07 -12.57 -23.80
N LEU A 140 -0.90 -11.82 -23.08
CA LEU A 140 -2.28 -12.16 -22.82
C LEU A 140 -3.20 -11.10 -23.47
N PRO A 141 -4.46 -11.42 -23.81
CA PRO A 141 -5.41 -10.41 -24.28
C PRO A 141 -5.56 -9.29 -23.26
N PRO A 142 -5.56 -8.01 -23.66
CA PRO A 142 -5.73 -6.88 -22.73
C PRO A 142 -6.95 -7.02 -21.81
N TYR A 143 -6.88 -6.46 -20.61
CA TYR A 143 -8.00 -6.40 -19.67
C TYR A 143 -8.22 -4.95 -19.25
N GLU A 144 -9.45 -4.45 -19.37
CA GLU A 144 -9.79 -3.04 -19.08
C GLU A 144 -8.92 -2.01 -19.83
N GLY A 145 -8.45 -2.37 -21.03
CA GLY A 145 -7.59 -1.53 -21.86
C GLY A 145 -6.11 -1.59 -21.50
N GLU A 146 -5.73 -2.35 -20.47
CA GLU A 146 -4.34 -2.50 -20.06
C GLU A 146 -3.65 -3.70 -20.71
N PRO A 147 -2.39 -3.55 -21.16
CA PRO A 147 -1.59 -4.67 -21.62
C PRO A 147 -1.26 -5.59 -20.44
N ARG A 148 -1.25 -6.89 -20.69
CA ARG A 148 -0.87 -7.88 -19.68
C ARG A 148 -0.17 -9.08 -20.29
N ALA A 149 0.64 -9.74 -19.49
CA ALA A 149 1.37 -10.93 -19.89
C ALA A 149 1.52 -11.95 -18.76
N GLN A 150 1.79 -13.18 -19.15
CA GLN A 150 2.17 -14.26 -18.27
C GLN A 150 3.68 -14.48 -18.30
N HIS A 151 4.23 -14.93 -17.18
CA HIS A 151 5.54 -15.56 -17.10
C HIS A 151 5.36 -17.08 -16.92
N ASN A 152 5.79 -17.88 -17.89
CA ASN A 152 5.55 -19.33 -17.93
C ASN A 152 6.23 -20.07 -16.79
N TYR A 153 7.49 -19.71 -16.46
CA TYR A 153 8.19 -20.29 -15.31
C TYR A 153 7.43 -20.05 -13.99
N TYR A 154 7.04 -18.81 -13.68
CA TYR A 154 6.36 -18.49 -12.43
C TYR A 154 4.93 -19.04 -12.35
N LEU A 155 4.23 -19.17 -13.48
CA LEU A 155 2.98 -19.92 -13.53
C LEU A 155 3.19 -21.38 -13.14
N LYS A 156 4.14 -22.06 -13.82
CA LYS A 156 4.37 -23.49 -13.67
C LYS A 156 4.90 -23.87 -12.27
N ASN A 157 5.84 -23.09 -11.75
CA ASN A 157 6.58 -23.46 -10.54
C ASN A 157 6.04 -22.78 -9.27
N HIS A 158 5.27 -21.69 -9.41
CA HIS A 158 4.80 -20.89 -8.28
C HIS A 158 3.30 -20.56 -8.34
N GLY A 159 2.58 -21.00 -9.38
CA GLY A 159 1.13 -20.78 -9.52
C GLY A 159 0.74 -19.31 -9.74
N VAL A 160 1.66 -18.44 -10.15
CA VAL A 160 1.37 -17.02 -10.32
C VAL A 160 0.73 -16.76 -11.67
N GLU A 161 -0.57 -16.51 -11.68
CA GLU A 161 -1.33 -16.13 -12.87
C GLU A 161 -1.21 -14.63 -13.17
N VAL A 162 -1.21 -14.29 -14.46
CA VAL A 162 -1.15 -12.90 -14.96
C VAL A 162 -0.02 -12.12 -14.29
N PHE A 163 1.18 -12.70 -14.29
CA PHE A 163 2.36 -12.17 -13.59
C PHE A 163 2.60 -10.67 -13.86
N PHE A 164 2.34 -10.22 -15.09
CA PHE A 164 2.41 -8.82 -15.50
C PHE A 164 0.98 -8.28 -15.77
N PRO A 165 0.27 -7.73 -14.76
CA PRO A 165 -1.12 -7.29 -14.93
C PRO A 165 -1.27 -5.95 -15.67
N HIS A 166 -0.21 -5.13 -15.72
CA HIS A 166 -0.26 -3.74 -16.22
C HIS A 166 0.75 -3.46 -17.35
N ARG A 167 1.49 -4.49 -17.80
CA ARG A 167 2.57 -4.39 -18.81
C ARG A 167 2.68 -5.68 -19.61
N ASP A 168 3.22 -5.58 -20.82
CA ASP A 168 3.55 -6.73 -21.65
C ASP A 168 5.04 -6.71 -22.06
N PRO A 169 5.93 -7.41 -21.31
CA PRO A 169 7.35 -7.44 -21.58
C PRO A 169 7.75 -8.28 -22.80
N THR A 170 6.80 -8.84 -23.55
CA THR A 170 7.10 -9.30 -24.92
C THR A 170 7.41 -8.13 -25.86
N THR A 171 6.98 -6.91 -25.49
CA THR A 171 7.35 -5.67 -26.18
C THR A 171 8.68 -5.13 -25.67
N ASN A 172 9.49 -4.56 -26.56
CA ASN A 172 10.78 -3.97 -26.18
C ASN A 172 10.66 -2.85 -25.15
N THR A 173 9.59 -2.05 -25.20
CA THR A 173 9.37 -0.91 -24.29
C THR A 173 9.15 -1.37 -22.85
N ASP A 174 8.26 -2.35 -22.64
CA ASP A 174 7.98 -2.87 -21.30
C ASP A 174 9.10 -3.80 -20.81
N TYR A 175 9.75 -4.54 -21.69
CA TYR A 175 10.95 -5.29 -21.32
C TYR A 175 12.04 -4.35 -20.77
N ALA A 176 12.33 -3.26 -21.49
CA ALA A 176 13.30 -2.26 -21.03
C ALA A 176 12.88 -1.61 -19.71
N PHE A 177 11.58 -1.49 -19.42
CA PHE A 177 11.10 -1.03 -18.11
C PHE A 177 11.53 -1.99 -16.99
N PHE A 178 11.34 -3.30 -17.16
CA PHE A 178 11.74 -4.27 -16.14
C PHE A 178 13.26 -4.38 -15.99
N GLN A 179 14.02 -4.27 -17.09
CA GLN A 179 15.49 -4.18 -17.01
C GLN A 179 15.95 -2.98 -16.17
N ARG A 180 15.34 -1.80 -16.36
CA ARG A 180 15.64 -0.60 -15.53
C ARG A 180 15.28 -0.82 -14.06
N CYS A 181 14.15 -1.45 -13.79
CA CYS A 181 13.71 -1.75 -12.42
C CYS A 181 14.71 -2.69 -11.72
N VAL A 182 15.16 -3.76 -12.40
CA VAL A 182 16.18 -4.69 -11.87
C VAL A 182 17.52 -3.99 -11.66
N HIS A 183 17.95 -3.16 -12.61
CA HIS A 183 19.17 -2.36 -12.47
C HIS A 183 19.11 -1.45 -11.23
N ARG A 184 18.00 -0.71 -11.03
CA ARG A 184 17.80 0.15 -9.85
C ARG A 184 17.80 -0.63 -8.56
N PHE A 185 17.15 -1.80 -8.54
CA PHE A 185 17.14 -2.67 -7.38
C PHE A 185 18.55 -3.13 -7.02
N ARG A 186 19.33 -3.61 -7.99
CA ARG A 186 20.74 -3.99 -7.78
C ARG A 186 21.58 -2.83 -7.25
N ALA A 187 21.41 -1.63 -7.81
CA ALA A 187 22.09 -0.44 -7.33
C ALA A 187 21.69 -0.08 -5.89
N ALA A 188 20.40 -0.15 -5.56
CA ALA A 188 19.88 0.13 -4.24
C ALA A 188 20.41 -0.87 -3.20
N ILE A 189 20.34 -2.18 -3.45
CA ILE A 189 20.83 -3.20 -2.51
C ILE A 189 22.36 -3.20 -2.37
N GLY A 190 23.10 -2.80 -3.42
CA GLY A 190 24.56 -2.73 -3.41
C GLY A 190 25.14 -1.43 -2.83
N SER A 191 24.30 -0.43 -2.54
CA SER A 191 24.76 0.84 -1.97
C SER A 191 24.97 0.76 -0.45
N ASP A 192 25.70 1.73 0.13
CA ASP A 192 25.96 1.80 1.57
C ASP A 192 24.85 2.54 2.38
N THR A 193 23.73 2.85 1.76
CA THR A 193 22.60 3.54 2.41
C THR A 193 21.67 2.55 3.13
N ALA A 194 20.80 3.00 4.04
CA ALA A 194 19.82 2.08 4.62
C ALA A 194 18.64 1.80 3.68
N LYS A 195 18.17 0.55 3.66
CA LYS A 195 17.04 0.08 2.86
C LYS A 195 15.99 -0.59 3.74
N LEU A 196 14.73 -0.25 3.50
CA LEU A 196 13.58 -0.91 4.10
C LEU A 196 12.81 -1.65 3.01
N PHE A 197 12.79 -2.97 3.10
CA PHE A 197 11.90 -3.80 2.29
C PHE A 197 10.52 -3.84 2.92
N VAL A 198 9.47 -3.69 2.11
CA VAL A 198 8.07 -3.76 2.56
C VAL A 198 7.37 -4.81 1.72
N ILE A 199 6.76 -5.80 2.38
CA ILE A 199 5.93 -6.82 1.73
C ILE A 199 4.56 -6.86 2.37
N ILE A 200 3.53 -6.64 1.55
CA ILE A 200 2.14 -6.94 1.89
C ILE A 200 1.73 -8.12 1.05
N SER A 201 1.29 -9.20 1.72
CA SER A 201 0.94 -10.47 1.09
C SER A 201 -0.50 -10.81 1.41
N ARG A 202 -1.27 -11.19 0.38
CA ARG A 202 -2.64 -11.69 0.56
C ARG A 202 -2.67 -12.99 1.33
N GLU A 203 -3.83 -13.32 1.89
CA GLU A 203 -4.04 -14.53 2.67
C GLU A 203 -3.75 -15.83 1.88
N GLU A 204 -3.98 -15.82 0.56
CA GLU A 204 -3.65 -16.95 -0.32
C GLU A 204 -2.14 -17.26 -0.41
N HIS A 205 -1.30 -16.33 0.01
CA HIS A 205 0.15 -16.47 0.01
C HIS A 205 0.66 -16.53 1.44
N ASP A 206 1.23 -17.69 1.78
CA ASP A 206 1.73 -18.01 3.12
C ASP A 206 3.05 -17.27 3.43
N LEU A 207 2.94 -15.97 3.71
CA LEU A 207 4.07 -15.13 4.09
C LEU A 207 4.61 -15.52 5.46
N VAL A 208 3.76 -15.98 6.37
CA VAL A 208 4.16 -16.38 7.72
C VAL A 208 5.21 -17.50 7.67
N ASN A 209 4.96 -18.56 6.89
CA ASN A 209 5.91 -19.66 6.79
C ASN A 209 7.11 -19.36 5.87
N ARG A 210 7.02 -18.34 5.02
CA ARG A 210 8.13 -17.91 4.14
C ARG A 210 8.95 -16.75 4.71
N PHE A 211 8.54 -16.19 5.85
CA PHE A 211 9.19 -15.03 6.43
C PHE A 211 10.65 -15.29 6.78
N ASP A 212 10.99 -16.48 7.27
CA ASP A 212 12.36 -16.80 7.69
C ASP A 212 13.32 -16.84 6.50
N GLU A 213 12.90 -17.36 5.34
CA GLU A 213 13.70 -17.33 4.12
C GLU A 213 13.91 -15.91 3.59
N LEU A 214 12.86 -15.06 3.65
CA LEU A 214 12.96 -13.65 3.27
C LEU A 214 13.87 -12.87 4.23
N HIS A 215 13.73 -13.11 5.53
CA HIS A 215 14.56 -12.53 6.57
C HIS A 215 16.03 -12.92 6.40
N ASP A 216 16.32 -14.20 6.13
CA ASP A 216 17.67 -14.70 5.86
C ASP A 216 18.29 -14.08 4.59
N TRP A 217 17.48 -13.83 3.56
CA TRP A 217 17.93 -13.11 2.38
C TRP A 217 18.24 -11.64 2.70
N VAL A 218 17.34 -10.93 3.40
CA VAL A 218 17.55 -9.51 3.79
C VAL A 218 18.76 -9.36 4.70
N ARG A 219 19.02 -10.31 5.59
CA ARG A 219 20.17 -10.28 6.50
C ARG A 219 21.52 -10.26 5.79
N LYS A 220 21.58 -10.76 4.55
CA LYS A 220 22.79 -10.75 3.71
C LYS A 220 23.03 -9.40 3.04
N ILE A 221 22.07 -8.47 3.10
CA ILE A 221 22.13 -7.15 2.49
C ILE A 221 22.58 -6.15 3.55
N GLY A 222 23.59 -5.33 3.21
CA GLY A 222 24.08 -4.28 4.10
C GLY A 222 23.00 -3.23 4.40
N HIS A 223 22.87 -2.87 5.67
CA HIS A 223 21.95 -1.81 6.13
C HIS A 223 20.50 -2.03 5.71
N ALA A 224 20.03 -3.27 5.76
CA ALA A 224 18.69 -3.64 5.33
C ALA A 224 17.81 -4.10 6.49
N ASN A 225 16.50 -3.91 6.32
CA ASN A 225 15.47 -4.42 7.22
C ASN A 225 14.22 -4.77 6.41
N ILE A 226 13.39 -5.69 6.91
CA ILE A 226 12.12 -6.07 6.28
C ILE A 226 10.92 -5.84 7.18
N LEU A 227 9.91 -5.17 6.62
CA LEU A 227 8.58 -5.07 7.17
C LEU A 227 7.64 -5.99 6.39
N ALA A 228 7.21 -7.07 7.03
CA ALA A 228 6.33 -8.06 6.43
C ALA A 228 4.93 -7.99 7.03
N ILE A 229 3.91 -8.01 6.18
CA ILE A 229 2.50 -7.89 6.56
C ILE A 229 1.70 -8.99 5.85
N GLN A 230 1.25 -9.97 6.61
CA GLN A 230 0.28 -10.96 6.17
C GLN A 230 -1.13 -10.35 6.29
N LEU A 231 -1.83 -10.20 5.17
CA LEU A 231 -3.23 -9.79 5.18
C LEU A 231 -4.13 -10.96 5.58
N ARG A 232 -5.25 -10.59 6.19
CA ARG A 232 -6.41 -11.44 6.47
C ARG A 232 -7.64 -10.85 5.80
N GLU A 233 -8.62 -11.69 5.53
CA GLU A 233 -9.93 -11.21 5.06
C GLU A 233 -10.56 -10.19 6.03
N PRO A 234 -11.23 -9.14 5.51
CA PRO A 234 -11.96 -8.21 6.35
C PRO A 234 -13.05 -8.90 7.16
N ASN A 235 -13.15 -8.57 8.45
CA ASN A 235 -14.16 -9.14 9.36
C ASN A 235 -14.98 -8.07 10.11
N GLY A 236 -14.94 -6.83 9.62
CA GLY A 236 -15.61 -5.68 10.24
C GLY A 236 -14.80 -5.01 11.37
N ASN A 237 -13.66 -5.58 11.78
CA ASN A 237 -12.79 -4.99 12.81
C ASN A 237 -11.37 -4.82 12.30
N ARG A 238 -10.85 -3.58 12.32
CA ARG A 238 -9.44 -3.32 12.01
C ARG A 238 -8.55 -3.85 13.13
N ALA A 239 -7.59 -4.71 12.80
CA ALA A 239 -6.62 -5.20 13.77
C ALA A 239 -5.25 -5.39 13.12
N ILE A 240 -4.20 -4.94 13.80
CA ILE A 240 -2.82 -5.21 13.41
C ILE A 240 -2.08 -5.86 14.57
N ARG A 241 -1.50 -7.02 14.34
CA ARG A 241 -0.83 -7.83 15.36
C ARG A 241 0.58 -8.15 14.92
N LYS A 242 1.56 -7.82 15.74
CA LYS A 242 2.94 -8.26 15.51
C LYS A 242 3.05 -9.75 15.84
N LEU A 243 3.49 -10.55 14.87
CA LEU A 243 3.67 -12.00 15.01
C LEU A 243 5.11 -12.35 15.38
N LYS A 244 6.10 -11.69 14.78
CA LYS A 244 7.53 -11.99 14.98
C LYS A 244 8.38 -10.72 14.98
N VAL A 245 9.38 -10.69 15.85
CA VAL A 245 10.47 -9.71 15.86
C VAL A 245 11.78 -10.46 15.62
N SER A 246 12.56 -9.98 14.65
CA SER A 246 13.93 -10.41 14.38
C SER A 246 14.86 -9.18 14.41
N ASP A 247 16.18 -9.42 14.36
CA ASP A 247 17.20 -8.37 14.36
C ASP A 247 17.01 -7.36 13.20
N CYS A 248 16.78 -7.87 11.99
CA CYS A 248 16.56 -7.09 10.77
C CYS A 248 15.22 -7.40 10.10
N GLY A 249 14.17 -7.68 10.89
CA GLY A 249 12.82 -7.85 10.34
C GLY A 249 11.69 -7.87 11.38
N ASP A 250 10.52 -7.40 10.98
CA ASP A 250 9.28 -7.53 11.74
C ASP A 250 8.19 -8.17 10.86
N LEU A 251 7.47 -9.15 11.38
CA LEU A 251 6.30 -9.75 10.74
C LEU A 251 5.04 -9.36 11.50
N TYR A 252 4.05 -8.85 10.76
CA TYR A 252 2.74 -8.50 11.23
C TYR A 252 1.67 -9.30 10.50
N GLU A 253 0.53 -9.42 11.17
CA GLU A 253 -0.75 -9.80 10.59
C GLU A 253 -1.65 -8.57 10.62
N PHE A 254 -2.35 -8.32 9.52
CA PHE A 254 -3.26 -7.19 9.41
C PHE A 254 -4.63 -7.65 8.88
N THR A 255 -5.67 -7.39 9.67
CA THR A 255 -7.07 -7.52 9.30
C THR A 255 -7.61 -6.11 9.02
N PRO A 256 -7.86 -5.76 7.75
CA PRO A 256 -8.48 -4.49 7.37
C PRO A 256 -10.01 -4.51 7.62
N ILE A 257 -10.65 -3.34 7.56
CA ILE A 257 -12.13 -3.25 7.50
C ILE A 257 -12.63 -3.36 6.06
N SER A 258 -11.86 -2.85 5.11
CA SER A 258 -12.21 -2.80 3.70
C SER A 258 -11.41 -3.81 2.87
N THR A 259 -12.05 -4.37 1.84
CA THR A 259 -11.37 -5.20 0.86
C THR A 259 -10.44 -4.34 -0.01
N GLU A 260 -9.28 -4.88 -0.33
CA GLU A 260 -8.29 -4.30 -1.22
C GLU A 260 -8.88 -3.92 -2.60
N ALA A 261 -8.51 -2.75 -3.12
CA ALA A 261 -8.92 -2.26 -4.44
C ALA A 261 -7.75 -2.09 -5.43
N GLY A 262 -6.58 -2.69 -5.14
CA GLY A 262 -5.37 -2.63 -5.98
C GLY A 262 -4.61 -1.30 -5.93
N VAL A 263 -5.29 -0.19 -5.64
CA VAL A 263 -4.69 1.14 -5.41
C VAL A 263 -4.46 1.48 -3.94
N GLY A 264 -4.82 0.56 -3.03
CA GLY A 264 -4.86 0.76 -1.59
C GLY A 264 -6.17 0.24 -1.02
N PHE A 265 -6.41 0.58 0.25
CA PHE A 265 -7.68 0.30 0.92
C PHE A 265 -8.69 1.44 0.68
N PRO A 266 -9.97 1.15 0.38
CA PRO A 266 -11.03 2.15 0.34
C PRO A 266 -11.27 2.87 1.69
N ASP A 267 -10.94 2.21 2.80
CA ASP A 267 -10.91 2.82 4.11
C ASP A 267 -9.53 3.45 4.37
N LEU A 268 -9.51 4.76 4.63
CA LEU A 268 -8.28 5.51 4.85
C LEU A 268 -7.46 4.96 6.02
N LEU A 269 -8.11 4.57 7.11
CA LEU A 269 -7.41 4.16 8.31
C LEU A 269 -6.78 2.75 8.15
N ASP A 270 -7.26 1.94 7.20
CA ASP A 270 -6.58 0.70 6.80
C ASP A 270 -5.23 1.01 6.12
N ASP A 271 -5.21 1.95 5.17
CA ASP A 271 -3.95 2.44 4.58
C ASP A 271 -3.01 2.99 5.66
N LEU A 272 -3.51 3.85 6.54
CA LEU A 272 -2.70 4.44 7.61
C LEU A 272 -2.18 3.40 8.60
N SER A 273 -2.87 2.27 8.74
CA SER A 273 -2.41 1.17 9.57
C SER A 273 -1.18 0.46 9.01
N VAL A 274 -1.01 0.46 7.68
CA VAL A 274 0.22 0.03 7.01
C VAL A 274 1.28 1.12 7.05
N VAL A 275 0.92 2.35 6.69
CA VAL A 275 1.86 3.49 6.61
C VAL A 275 2.52 3.74 7.96
N GLN A 276 1.78 3.70 9.07
CA GLN A 276 2.35 3.92 10.40
C GLN A 276 3.50 2.95 10.72
N LEU A 277 3.50 1.73 10.17
CA LEU A 277 4.57 0.75 10.40
C LEU A 277 5.85 1.16 9.67
N VAL A 278 5.73 1.61 8.42
CA VAL A 278 6.86 2.17 7.65
C VAL A 278 7.40 3.42 8.35
N MET A 279 6.50 4.24 8.90
CA MET A 279 6.84 5.48 9.61
C MET A 279 7.40 5.28 11.01
N GLN A 280 7.52 4.04 11.50
CA GLN A 280 8.34 3.74 12.68
C GLN A 280 9.83 3.98 12.40
N TYR A 281 10.23 4.02 11.13
CA TYR A 281 11.61 4.24 10.71
C TYR A 281 11.89 5.73 10.44
N LYS A 282 13.13 6.15 10.66
CA LYS A 282 13.60 7.49 10.29
C LYS A 282 13.89 7.51 8.79
N ILE A 283 12.99 8.12 8.02
CA ILE A 283 13.07 8.18 6.55
C ILE A 283 13.84 9.44 6.14
N ALA A 284 14.92 9.25 5.38
CA ALA A 284 15.74 10.33 4.83
C ALA A 284 14.92 11.23 3.91
N SER A 285 15.28 12.52 3.82
CA SER A 285 14.60 13.46 2.91
C SER A 285 14.69 13.02 1.44
N SER A 286 15.80 12.40 1.04
CA SER A 286 16.02 11.86 -0.31
C SER A 286 15.12 10.67 -0.65
N ALA A 287 14.51 10.02 0.35
CA ALA A 287 13.64 8.86 0.18
C ALA A 287 12.15 9.22 0.06
N ARG A 288 11.82 10.52 -0.01
CA ARG A 288 10.45 11.03 -0.15
C ARG A 288 10.26 11.63 -1.54
N SER A 289 9.21 11.24 -2.24
CA SER A 289 8.79 11.93 -3.46
C SER A 289 8.00 13.17 -3.04
N VAL A 290 8.58 14.35 -3.26
CA VAL A 290 7.92 15.65 -3.07
C VAL A 290 6.77 15.81 -4.06
#